data_AF-A0A367ALK1-F1
#
_entry.id   AF-A0A367ALK1-F1
#
_cell.length_a   1.000
_cell.length_b   1.000
_cell.length_c   1.000
_cell.angle_alpha   90.00
_cell.angle_beta   90.00
_cell.angle_gamma   90.00
#
_symmetry.space_group_name_H-M   'P 1'
#
loop_
_entity.id
_entity.type
_entity.pdbx_description
1 polymer ?
#
loop_
_entity_poly.entity_id
_entity_poly.type
_entity_poly.pdbx_seq_one_letter_code
_entity_poly.pdbx_strand_id
1 'polypeptide(L)'
;MADPGLRTATSADLHAAADALGLSPAALAPALVEPRARVLVGVEGQVVLLRRQWADDATAEAVAVRRTGVPLDHPDVLATAAGWGCDRVRHLATDRVGEVPLPPADAPLAVRFAVLSALAATRVETAVALARGTGVARTKDDGSPAVAADGAAHAAAVAVLGDLGVPVLSEESSDAPVPDGSPWIVLDPLDGTGNFAAGLPPWAFSAALVDDGRPVAGLVADLSSGRRWWALEGRGAVRDGVPIGPRPGGTVVVPSGPRGAVVGVPETARRVRITGCTAVDLCLVADGAAAAWHDVDRSGTHVHDVAGGLAVLLAAGGTALTEEGEPLRLRPDTETKIRLVAAADETTARELLAALA
;
A
#
# COMPACT_ATOMS: atom_id res chain seq x y z
N MET A 1 23.21 10.38 24.14
CA MET A 1 22.66 9.02 23.94
C MET A 1 21.55 9.16 22.93
N ALA A 2 21.63 8.47 21.79
CA ALA A 2 20.52 8.47 20.83
C ALA A 2 19.29 7.89 21.54
N ASP A 3 18.17 8.62 21.47
CA ASP A 3 16.87 8.07 21.85
C ASP A 3 16.69 6.78 21.03
N PRO A 4 16.50 5.60 21.66
CA PRO A 4 16.35 4.33 20.94
C PRO A 4 15.11 4.27 20.04
N GLY A 5 14.29 5.33 20.02
CA GLY A 5 13.14 5.48 19.15
C GLY A 5 11.93 4.73 19.68
N LEU A 6 10.75 5.11 19.18
CA LEU A 6 9.52 4.40 19.43
C LEU A 6 9.31 3.34 18.36
N ARG A 7 8.75 2.19 18.76
CA ARG A 7 8.31 1.14 17.84
C ARG A 7 6.83 0.85 18.02
N THR A 8 6.20 0.30 16.99
CA THR A 8 4.83 -0.22 17.08
C THR A 8 4.75 -1.30 18.16
N ALA A 9 3.74 -1.19 19.03
CA ALA A 9 3.46 -2.15 20.07
C ALA A 9 2.94 -3.47 19.50
N THR A 10 3.32 -4.56 20.15
CA THR A 10 2.80 -5.91 19.92
C THR A 10 1.85 -6.30 21.04
N SER A 11 1.22 -7.48 20.94
CA SER A 11 0.41 -8.04 22.03
C SER A 11 1.19 -8.19 23.35
N ALA A 12 2.51 -8.41 23.28
CA ALA A 12 3.37 -8.53 24.45
C ALA A 12 3.53 -7.19 25.21
N ASP A 13 3.37 -6.06 24.52
CA ASP A 13 3.57 -4.72 25.09
C ASP A 13 2.30 -4.17 25.77
N LEU A 14 1.12 -4.72 25.45
CA LEU A 14 -0.17 -4.11 25.81
C LEU A 14 -0.36 -3.86 27.29
N HIS A 15 0.07 -4.78 28.16
CA HIS A 15 -0.11 -4.63 29.60
C HIS A 15 0.71 -3.45 30.14
N ALA A 16 2.02 -3.44 29.84
CA ALA A 16 2.90 -2.36 30.25
C ALA A 16 2.48 -1.01 29.63
N ALA A 17 2.06 -1.01 28.37
CA ALA A 17 1.58 0.19 27.69
C ALA A 17 0.28 0.73 28.31
N ALA A 18 -0.63 -0.16 28.69
CA ALA A 18 -1.88 0.21 29.35
C ALA A 18 -1.63 0.80 30.74
N ASP A 19 -0.76 0.17 31.53
CA ASP A 19 -0.36 0.67 32.85
C ASP A 19 0.25 2.07 32.75
N ALA A 20 1.16 2.29 31.80
CA ALA A 20 1.81 3.59 31.57
C ALA A 20 0.82 4.70 31.15
N LEU A 21 -0.28 4.34 30.49
CA LEU A 21 -1.32 5.27 30.07
C LEU A 21 -2.50 5.38 31.06
N GLY A 22 -2.51 4.59 32.14
CA GLY A 22 -3.64 4.51 33.06
C GLY A 22 -4.92 3.95 32.40
N LEU A 23 -4.77 3.00 31.49
CA LEU A 23 -5.86 2.37 30.73
C LEU A 23 -5.94 0.86 31.02
N SER A 24 -6.99 0.20 30.57
CA SER A 24 -7.03 -1.26 30.54
C SER A 24 -6.34 -1.78 29.27
N PRO A 25 -5.73 -2.98 29.28
CA PRO A 25 -5.19 -3.60 28.06
C PRO A 25 -6.23 -3.73 26.94
N ALA A 26 -7.50 -3.96 27.31
CA ALA A 26 -8.62 -4.03 26.38
C ALA A 26 -8.87 -2.71 25.64
N ALA A 27 -8.55 -1.55 26.23
CA ALA A 27 -8.66 -0.25 25.58
C ALA A 27 -7.61 -0.04 24.48
N LEU A 28 -6.48 -0.76 24.55
CA LEU A 28 -5.38 -0.68 23.58
C LEU A 28 -5.44 -1.80 22.54
N ALA A 29 -6.09 -2.93 22.85
CA ALA A 29 -6.17 -4.09 21.97
C ALA A 29 -6.64 -3.78 20.53
N PRO A 30 -7.61 -2.87 20.28
CA PRO A 30 -8.01 -2.54 18.90
C PRO A 30 -6.86 -1.96 18.06
N ALA A 31 -5.90 -1.25 18.67
CA ALA A 31 -4.76 -0.68 17.96
C ALA A 31 -3.76 -1.73 17.42
N LEU A 32 -3.93 -3.02 17.79
CA LEU A 32 -3.17 -4.12 17.18
C LEU A 32 -3.71 -4.54 15.81
N VAL A 33 -4.97 -4.24 15.51
CA VAL A 33 -5.66 -4.76 14.31
C VAL A 33 -6.29 -3.66 13.46
N GLU A 34 -6.62 -2.51 14.04
CA GLU A 34 -7.22 -1.39 13.33
C GLU A 34 -6.18 -0.60 12.54
N PRO A 35 -6.28 -0.46 11.21
CA PRO A 35 -5.29 0.25 10.39
C PRO A 35 -5.11 1.74 10.76
N ARG A 36 -6.11 2.33 11.41
CA ARG A 36 -6.13 3.74 11.79
C ARG A 36 -5.74 4.00 13.25
N ALA A 37 -5.29 3.00 14.01
CA ALA A 37 -4.89 3.17 15.40
C ALA A 37 -3.53 2.52 15.68
N ARG A 38 -2.64 3.21 16.39
CA ARG A 38 -1.31 2.68 16.76
C ARG A 38 -0.99 2.98 18.20
N VAL A 39 -0.36 2.03 18.87
CA VAL A 39 0.37 2.29 20.10
C VAL A 39 1.85 2.23 19.74
N LEU A 40 2.58 3.30 20.02
CA LEU A 40 4.04 3.32 19.95
C LEU A 40 4.60 3.23 21.37
N VAL A 41 5.63 2.42 21.55
CA VAL A 41 6.32 2.19 22.82
C VAL A 41 7.82 2.46 22.66
N GLY A 42 8.42 3.08 23.68
CA GLY A 42 9.84 3.41 23.74
C GLY A 42 10.48 2.99 25.05
N VAL A 43 11.62 3.60 25.39
CA VAL A 43 12.29 3.35 26.67
C VAL A 43 11.62 4.11 27.82
N GLU A 44 11.96 3.74 29.06
CA GLU A 44 11.54 4.48 30.26
C GLU A 44 10.01 4.67 30.40
N GLY A 45 9.22 3.75 29.84
CA GLY A 45 7.76 3.83 29.88
C GLY A 45 7.15 4.85 28.91
N GLN A 46 7.90 5.29 27.90
CA GLN A 46 7.38 6.09 26.79
C GLN A 46 6.29 5.32 26.05
N VAL A 47 5.10 5.89 25.97
CA VAL A 47 3.96 5.32 25.24
C VAL A 47 3.13 6.43 24.62
N VAL A 48 2.66 6.22 23.39
CA VAL A 48 1.65 7.08 22.76
C VAL A 48 0.61 6.25 22.01
N LEU A 49 -0.66 6.53 22.26
CA LEU A 49 -1.79 6.01 21.47
C LEU A 49 -2.18 7.06 20.42
N LEU A 50 -1.94 6.73 19.16
CA LEU A 50 -2.28 7.53 18.00
C LEU A 50 -3.53 6.99 17.30
N ARG A 51 -4.36 7.89 16.76
CA ARG A 51 -5.46 7.56 15.85
C ARG A 51 -5.44 8.47 14.64
N ARG A 52 -5.54 7.92 13.44
CA ARG A 52 -5.77 8.68 12.21
C ARG A 52 -7.23 9.13 12.16
N GLN A 53 -7.47 10.41 11.97
CA GLN A 53 -8.80 11.04 11.90
C GLN A 53 -8.82 12.11 10.81
N TRP A 54 -10.02 12.63 10.52
CA TRP A 54 -10.19 13.84 9.71
C TRP A 54 -10.72 14.94 10.62
N ALA A 55 -10.18 16.13 10.43
CA ALA A 55 -10.72 17.34 11.03
C ALA A 55 -11.87 17.92 10.19
N ASP A 56 -12.55 18.93 10.74
CA ASP A 56 -13.70 19.57 10.10
C ASP A 56 -13.35 20.29 8.78
N ASP A 57 -12.08 20.63 8.59
CA ASP A 57 -11.52 21.18 7.34
C ASP A 57 -11.14 20.09 6.32
N ALA A 58 -11.54 18.84 6.56
CA ALA A 58 -11.20 17.63 5.78
C ALA A 58 -9.70 17.28 5.73
N THR A 59 -8.88 17.90 6.59
CA THR A 59 -7.47 17.56 6.73
C THR A 59 -7.32 16.25 7.51
N ALA A 60 -6.53 15.32 6.97
CA ALA A 60 -6.18 14.11 7.71
C ALA A 60 -5.13 14.42 8.79
N GLU A 61 -5.38 13.97 10.00
CA GLU A 61 -4.52 14.21 11.15
C GLU A 61 -4.25 12.94 11.95
N ALA A 62 -3.04 12.84 12.51
CA ALA A 62 -2.73 11.85 13.53
C ALA A 62 -3.02 12.45 14.91
N VAL A 63 -4.00 11.90 15.62
CA VAL A 63 -4.41 12.37 16.93
C VAL A 63 -3.74 11.55 18.02
N ALA A 64 -2.88 12.19 18.82
CA ALA A 64 -2.36 11.64 20.06
C ALA A 64 -3.45 11.68 21.14
N VAL A 65 -4.12 10.54 21.33
CA VAL A 65 -5.27 10.38 22.23
C VAL A 65 -4.82 10.36 23.70
N ARG A 66 -3.74 9.62 23.97
CA ARG A 66 -3.07 9.50 25.27
C ARG A 66 -1.57 9.30 25.04
N ARG A 67 -0.75 9.85 25.93
CA ARG A 67 0.71 9.70 25.87
C ARG A 67 1.32 9.86 27.26
N THR A 68 2.45 9.18 27.46
CA THR A 68 3.31 9.30 28.62
C THR A 68 4.75 9.38 28.12
N GLY A 69 5.49 10.42 28.50
CA GLY A 69 6.91 10.57 28.12
C GLY A 69 7.23 10.86 26.65
N VAL A 70 6.23 11.02 25.77
CA VAL A 70 6.42 11.20 24.32
C VAL A 70 6.02 12.61 23.87
N PRO A 71 6.93 13.45 23.34
CA PRO A 71 6.61 14.73 22.68
C PRO A 71 5.79 14.57 21.38
N LEU A 72 5.14 15.63 20.90
CA LEU A 72 4.36 15.57 19.64
C LEU A 72 5.25 15.58 18.40
N ASP A 73 6.32 16.34 18.47
CA ASP A 73 7.39 16.45 17.47
C ASP A 73 8.38 15.28 17.57
N HIS A 74 8.04 14.23 18.33
CA HIS A 74 8.84 13.02 18.37
C HIS A 74 8.95 12.44 16.96
N PRO A 75 10.17 12.14 16.45
CA PRO A 75 10.38 11.69 15.07
C PRO A 75 9.49 10.51 14.67
N ASP A 76 9.32 9.49 15.53
CA ASP A 76 8.46 8.33 15.21
C ASP A 76 6.96 8.62 15.21
N VAL A 77 6.51 9.65 15.95
CA VAL A 77 5.12 10.13 15.88
C VAL A 77 4.90 10.81 14.53
N LEU A 78 5.82 11.68 14.12
CA LEU A 78 5.77 12.35 12.82
C LEU A 78 5.91 11.36 11.66
N ALA A 79 6.77 10.35 11.78
CA ALA A 79 6.92 9.29 10.79
C ALA A 79 5.66 8.44 10.66
N THR A 80 4.99 8.11 11.78
CA THR A 80 3.69 7.41 11.75
C THR A 80 2.62 8.26 11.07
N ALA A 81 2.58 9.56 11.37
CA ALA A 81 1.65 10.49 10.74
C ALA A 81 1.92 10.64 9.23
N ALA A 82 3.19 10.74 8.83
CA ALA A 82 3.61 10.80 7.44
C ALA A 82 3.24 9.52 6.67
N GLY A 83 3.47 8.33 7.24
CA GLY A 83 3.06 7.05 6.64
C GLY A 83 1.53 6.87 6.51
N TRP A 84 0.77 7.58 7.36
CA TRP A 84 -0.68 7.72 7.24
C TRP A 84 -1.12 8.81 6.26
N GLY A 85 -0.19 9.54 5.65
CA GLY A 85 -0.47 10.68 4.78
C GLY A 85 -1.26 11.77 5.50
N CYS A 86 -0.95 12.01 6.77
CA CYS A 86 -1.53 13.09 7.55
C CYS A 86 -0.72 14.38 7.33
N ASP A 87 -1.42 15.52 7.33
CA ASP A 87 -0.79 16.84 7.22
C ASP A 87 -0.30 17.36 8.58
N ARG A 88 -0.89 16.85 9.67
CA ARG A 88 -0.63 17.33 11.03
C ARG A 88 -0.79 16.26 12.09
N VAL A 89 -0.24 16.53 13.26
CA VAL A 89 -0.41 15.78 14.50
C VAL A 89 -1.13 16.66 15.52
N ARG A 90 -2.19 16.15 16.15
CA ARG A 90 -2.97 16.88 17.15
C ARG A 90 -2.98 16.16 18.48
N HIS A 91 -2.84 16.91 19.58
CA HIS A 91 -3.01 16.35 20.93
C HIS A 91 -4.43 16.53 21.42
N LEU A 92 -5.12 15.43 21.71
CA LEU A 92 -6.55 15.47 22.05
C LEU A 92 -6.83 16.27 23.34
N ALA A 93 -5.96 16.20 24.34
CA ALA A 93 -6.24 16.82 25.65
C ALA A 93 -5.88 18.32 25.72
N THR A 94 -5.05 18.83 24.81
CA THR A 94 -4.60 20.25 24.82
C THR A 94 -4.91 20.99 23.53
N ASP A 95 -5.45 20.29 22.53
CA ASP A 95 -5.71 20.78 21.18
C ASP A 95 -4.50 21.41 20.47
N ARG A 96 -3.29 21.05 20.91
CA ARG A 96 -2.05 21.51 20.27
C ARG A 96 -1.86 20.76 18.96
N VAL A 97 -1.57 21.50 17.90
CA VAL A 97 -1.32 21.00 16.55
C VAL A 97 0.15 21.23 16.19
N GLY A 98 0.77 20.25 15.55
CA GLY A 98 2.07 20.35 14.90
C GLY A 98 1.98 19.84 13.46
N GLU A 99 2.77 20.43 12.57
CA GLU A 99 2.81 20.03 11.16
C GLU A 99 3.61 18.74 10.97
N VAL A 100 3.19 17.91 10.01
CA VAL A 100 4.00 16.79 9.53
C VAL A 100 4.92 17.33 8.43
N PRO A 101 6.24 17.37 8.64
CA PRO A 101 7.15 17.96 7.69
C PRO A 101 7.26 17.10 6.42
N LEU A 102 7.28 17.76 5.26
CA LEU A 102 7.69 17.11 4.02
C LEU A 102 9.20 16.83 4.03
N PRO A 103 9.66 15.75 3.37
CA PRO A 103 11.07 15.47 3.24
C PRO A 103 11.76 16.59 2.45
N PRO A 104 13.00 16.97 2.82
CA PRO A 104 13.72 18.03 2.12
C PRO A 104 14.02 17.63 0.67
N ALA A 105 14.21 18.62 -0.20
CA ALA A 105 14.37 18.39 -1.64
C ALA A 105 15.60 17.52 -2.00
N ASP A 106 16.63 17.53 -1.15
CA ASP A 106 17.86 16.76 -1.27
C ASP A 106 17.78 15.35 -0.64
N ALA A 107 16.67 15.00 0.01
CA ALA A 107 16.46 13.64 0.49
C ALA A 107 16.41 12.66 -0.70
N PRO A 108 16.85 11.40 -0.50
CA PRO A 108 16.80 10.39 -1.56
C PRO A 108 15.40 10.28 -2.18
N LEU A 109 15.33 10.15 -3.50
CA LEU A 109 14.06 10.13 -4.24
C LEU A 109 13.07 9.11 -3.66
N ALA A 110 13.54 7.92 -3.30
CA ALA A 110 12.71 6.87 -2.74
C ALA A 110 12.16 7.19 -1.34
N VAL A 111 12.87 7.99 -0.53
CA VAL A 111 12.37 8.50 0.75
C VAL A 111 11.31 9.58 0.52
N ARG A 112 11.56 10.48 -0.44
CA ARG A 112 10.58 11.50 -0.85
C ARG A 112 9.30 10.84 -1.37
N PHE A 113 9.43 9.81 -2.21
CA PHE A 113 8.34 9.00 -2.74
C PHE A 113 7.53 8.34 -1.64
N ALA A 114 8.17 7.72 -0.63
CA ALA A 114 7.45 7.06 0.46
C ALA A 114 6.51 8.00 1.22
N VAL A 115 6.93 9.24 1.50
CA VAL A 115 6.07 10.23 2.18
C VAL A 115 4.99 10.78 1.24
N LEU A 116 5.36 11.16 0.02
CA LEU A 116 4.42 11.77 -0.93
C LEU A 116 3.37 10.78 -1.46
N SER A 117 3.72 9.50 -1.63
CA SER A 117 2.74 8.46 -1.97
C SER A 117 1.73 8.20 -0.86
N ALA A 118 2.14 8.28 0.41
CA ALA A 118 1.21 8.15 1.54
C ALA A 118 0.24 9.33 1.63
N LEU A 119 0.74 10.54 1.35
CA LEU A 119 -0.07 11.75 1.23
C LEU A 119 -1.03 11.65 0.03
N ALA A 120 -0.53 11.24 -1.14
CA ALA A 120 -1.33 11.01 -2.35
C ALA A 120 -2.48 10.02 -2.07
N ALA A 121 -2.20 8.90 -1.41
CA ALA A 121 -3.22 7.91 -1.02
C ALA A 121 -4.33 8.53 -0.16
N THR A 122 -4.00 9.45 0.76
CA THR A 122 -4.99 10.19 1.55
C THR A 122 -5.81 11.16 0.68
N ARG A 123 -5.19 11.86 -0.26
CA ARG A 123 -5.92 12.76 -1.18
C ARG A 123 -6.86 11.97 -2.10
N VAL A 124 -6.41 10.82 -2.59
CA VAL A 124 -7.22 9.86 -3.35
C VAL A 124 -8.38 9.33 -2.50
N GLU A 125 -8.16 8.94 -1.24
CA GLU A 125 -9.21 8.49 -0.32
C GLU A 125 -10.36 9.50 -0.22
N THR A 126 -10.03 10.79 -0.06
CA THR A 126 -11.02 11.88 -0.02
C THR A 126 -11.69 12.08 -1.40
N ALA A 127 -10.91 12.10 -2.49
CA ALA A 127 -11.41 12.36 -3.83
C ALA A 127 -12.39 11.27 -4.31
N VAL A 128 -12.02 10.00 -4.12
CA VAL A 128 -12.85 8.83 -4.45
C VAL A 128 -14.14 8.83 -3.62
N ALA A 129 -14.07 9.17 -2.33
CA ALA A 129 -15.24 9.26 -1.48
C ALA A 129 -16.24 10.33 -1.95
N LEU A 130 -15.76 11.50 -2.35
CA LEU A 130 -16.60 12.59 -2.89
C LEU A 130 -17.20 12.25 -4.26
N ALA A 131 -16.47 11.50 -5.08
CA ALA A 131 -16.93 11.07 -6.40
C ALA A 131 -17.89 9.86 -6.34
N ARG A 132 -18.02 9.19 -5.20
CA ARG A 132 -18.86 8.00 -5.05
C ARG A 132 -20.32 8.29 -5.37
N GLY A 133 -20.90 7.52 -6.29
CA GLY A 133 -22.29 7.69 -6.73
C GLY A 133 -22.52 8.93 -7.61
N THR A 134 -21.46 9.60 -8.06
CA THR A 134 -21.53 10.73 -8.99
C THR A 134 -21.12 10.30 -10.41
N GLY A 135 -21.66 10.98 -11.41
CA GLY A 135 -21.37 10.72 -12.82
C GLY A 135 -22.20 9.60 -13.45
N VAL A 136 -22.08 9.47 -14.78
CA VAL A 136 -22.66 8.37 -15.56
C VAL A 136 -21.58 7.29 -15.68
N ALA A 137 -21.89 6.05 -15.28
CA ALA A 137 -20.98 4.92 -15.48
C ALA A 137 -20.67 4.80 -16.98
N ARG A 138 -19.39 4.87 -17.33
CA ARG A 138 -18.88 4.60 -18.67
C ARG A 138 -18.19 3.25 -18.66
N THR A 139 -17.92 2.72 -19.84
CA THR A 139 -17.13 1.50 -20.00
C THR A 139 -15.88 1.89 -20.77
N LYS A 140 -14.69 1.56 -20.23
CA LYS A 140 -13.41 1.73 -20.93
C LYS A 140 -13.33 0.77 -22.12
N ASP A 141 -12.35 0.96 -22.99
CA ASP A 141 -12.18 0.16 -24.22
C ASP A 141 -11.95 -1.34 -23.93
N ASP A 142 -11.44 -1.67 -22.74
CA ASP A 142 -11.21 -3.04 -22.26
C ASP A 142 -12.44 -3.69 -21.59
N GLY A 143 -13.58 -2.98 -21.50
CA GLY A 143 -14.81 -3.46 -20.89
C GLY A 143 -14.94 -3.22 -19.38
N SER A 144 -13.94 -2.62 -18.73
CA SER A 144 -14.00 -2.23 -17.32
C SER A 144 -14.86 -0.98 -17.11
N PRO A 145 -15.49 -0.79 -15.93
CA PRO A 145 -16.19 0.45 -15.62
C PRO A 145 -15.20 1.62 -15.50
N ALA A 146 -15.52 2.76 -16.11
CA ALA A 146 -14.93 4.05 -15.78
C ALA A 146 -15.97 4.89 -15.04
N VAL A 147 -15.60 5.36 -13.86
CA VAL A 147 -16.44 6.20 -13.00
C VAL A 147 -15.76 7.55 -12.78
N ALA A 148 -16.53 8.55 -12.36
CA ALA A 148 -15.98 9.85 -11.99
C ALA A 148 -14.88 9.75 -10.90
N ALA A 149 -14.89 8.65 -10.13
CA ALA A 149 -13.91 8.35 -9.11
C ALA A 149 -12.50 8.08 -9.67
N ASP A 150 -12.35 7.43 -10.82
CA ASP A 150 -11.02 7.13 -11.39
C ASP A 150 -10.30 8.44 -11.78
N GLY A 151 -11.00 9.33 -12.51
CA GLY A 151 -10.45 10.64 -12.87
C GLY A 151 -10.16 11.54 -11.65
N ALA A 152 -11.00 11.48 -10.61
CA ALA A 152 -10.76 12.23 -9.37
C ALA A 152 -9.56 11.69 -8.59
N ALA A 153 -9.41 10.36 -8.54
CA ALA A 153 -8.26 9.69 -7.96
C ALA A 153 -6.97 10.04 -8.72
N HIS A 154 -6.98 9.96 -10.05
CA HIS A 154 -5.84 10.32 -10.89
C HIS A 154 -5.39 11.76 -10.63
N ALA A 155 -6.31 12.73 -10.70
CA ALA A 155 -5.99 14.13 -10.48
C ALA A 155 -5.40 14.37 -9.07
N ALA A 156 -5.96 13.72 -8.04
CA ALA A 156 -5.47 13.84 -6.67
C ALA A 156 -4.07 13.23 -6.49
N ALA A 157 -3.78 12.10 -7.13
CA ALA A 157 -2.50 11.42 -7.05
C ALA A 157 -1.39 12.20 -7.77
N VAL A 158 -1.64 12.59 -9.03
CA VAL A 158 -0.65 13.32 -9.86
C VAL A 158 -0.33 14.69 -9.29
N ALA A 159 -1.30 15.39 -8.68
CA ALA A 159 -1.06 16.67 -8.02
C ALA A 159 -0.03 16.59 -6.89
N VAL A 160 0.14 15.43 -6.24
CA VAL A 160 1.11 15.23 -5.16
C VAL A 160 2.40 14.59 -5.69
N LEU A 161 2.28 13.55 -6.52
CA LEU A 161 3.45 12.79 -6.99
C LEU A 161 4.24 13.52 -8.09
N GLY A 162 3.62 14.46 -8.81
CA GLY A 162 4.30 15.31 -9.79
C GLY A 162 5.43 16.15 -9.19
N ASP A 163 5.35 16.49 -7.90
CA ASP A 163 6.39 17.26 -7.19
C ASP A 163 7.71 16.50 -7.00
N LEU A 164 7.73 15.20 -7.32
CA LEU A 164 8.95 14.39 -7.29
C LEU A 164 9.87 14.68 -8.48
N GLY A 165 9.37 15.31 -9.55
CA GLY A 165 10.17 15.73 -10.70
C GLY A 165 10.65 14.57 -11.59
N VAL A 166 10.02 13.41 -11.50
CA VAL A 166 10.23 12.25 -12.38
C VAL A 166 8.97 11.96 -13.19
N PRO A 167 9.05 11.27 -14.34
CA PRO A 167 7.88 10.87 -15.10
C PRO A 167 6.87 10.09 -14.24
N VAL A 168 5.58 10.37 -14.42
CA VAL A 168 4.47 9.69 -13.74
C VAL A 168 3.58 9.07 -14.79
N LEU A 169 3.45 7.74 -14.76
CA LEU A 169 2.57 6.95 -15.60
C LEU A 169 1.34 6.55 -14.80
N SER A 170 0.17 6.62 -15.40
CA SER A 170 -1.09 6.31 -14.73
C SER A 170 -2.05 5.64 -15.69
N GLU A 171 -2.82 4.66 -15.20
CA GLU A 171 -3.91 4.03 -15.95
C GLU A 171 -4.83 5.04 -16.66
N GLU A 172 -5.07 6.20 -16.04
CA GLU A 172 -6.03 7.22 -16.52
C GLU A 172 -5.44 8.21 -17.53
N SER A 173 -4.17 8.05 -17.94
CA SER A 173 -3.50 8.98 -18.84
C SER A 173 -2.61 8.27 -19.84
N SER A 174 -2.50 8.81 -21.06
CA SER A 174 -1.51 8.34 -22.01
C SER A 174 -0.10 8.48 -21.46
N ASP A 175 0.75 7.48 -21.74
CA ASP A 175 2.12 7.45 -21.26
C ASP A 175 2.92 8.67 -21.74
N ALA A 176 3.52 9.37 -20.77
CA ALA A 176 4.56 10.33 -21.05
C ALA A 176 5.88 9.58 -21.36
N PRO A 177 6.70 10.07 -22.30
CA PRO A 177 8.00 9.46 -22.56
C PRO A 177 8.87 9.40 -21.30
N VAL A 178 9.35 8.20 -20.96
CA VAL A 178 10.35 7.99 -19.91
C VAL A 178 11.73 7.92 -20.57
N PRO A 179 12.66 8.82 -20.25
CA PRO A 179 14.01 8.74 -20.81
C PRO A 179 14.73 7.46 -20.36
N ASP A 180 15.48 6.84 -21.27
CA ASP A 180 16.22 5.61 -20.98
C ASP A 180 17.09 5.74 -19.72
N GLY A 181 16.98 4.74 -18.84
CA GLY A 181 17.73 4.68 -17.57
C GLY A 181 17.29 5.70 -16.50
N SER A 182 16.22 6.46 -16.72
CA SER A 182 15.68 7.37 -15.71
C SER A 182 14.69 6.65 -14.78
N PRO A 183 14.65 6.99 -13.48
CA PRO A 183 13.61 6.52 -12.60
C PRO A 183 12.26 7.14 -12.98
N TRP A 184 11.18 6.41 -12.73
CA TRP A 184 9.82 6.83 -13.05
C TRP A 184 8.83 6.28 -12.03
N ILE A 185 7.68 6.91 -11.94
CA ILE A 185 6.58 6.49 -11.09
C ILE A 185 5.50 5.89 -11.96
N VAL A 186 4.87 4.83 -11.46
CA VAL A 186 3.64 4.29 -12.03
C VAL A 186 2.61 4.11 -10.95
N LEU A 187 1.36 4.43 -11.28
CA LEU A 187 0.26 4.34 -10.35
C LEU A 187 -1.01 3.83 -11.01
N ASP A 188 -1.75 3.04 -10.25
CA ASP A 188 -3.18 2.81 -10.44
C ASP A 188 -3.90 3.66 -9.37
N PRO A 189 -4.63 4.72 -9.78
CA PRO A 189 -5.33 5.57 -8.84
C PRO A 189 -6.47 4.84 -8.08
N LEU A 190 -7.07 3.82 -8.68
CA LEU A 190 -8.23 3.10 -8.16
C LEU A 190 -8.29 1.65 -8.67
N ASP A 191 -7.36 0.82 -8.22
CA ASP A 191 -7.39 -0.62 -8.52
C ASP A 191 -8.66 -1.24 -7.91
N GLY A 192 -9.33 -2.09 -8.68
CA GLY A 192 -10.62 -2.65 -8.32
C GLY A 192 -11.79 -1.66 -8.54
N THR A 193 -11.78 -0.85 -9.60
CA THR A 193 -12.92 0.04 -9.95
C THR A 193 -14.27 -0.69 -9.98
N GLY A 194 -14.30 -1.93 -10.50
CA GLY A 194 -15.50 -2.76 -10.50
C GLY A 194 -16.01 -3.09 -9.09
N ASN A 195 -15.09 -3.39 -8.17
CA ASN A 195 -15.35 -3.60 -6.75
C ASN A 195 -15.87 -2.33 -6.07
N PHE A 196 -15.22 -1.19 -6.32
CA PHE A 196 -15.66 0.11 -5.83
C PHE A 196 -17.09 0.44 -6.28
N ALA A 197 -17.38 0.28 -7.58
CA ALA A 197 -18.70 0.54 -8.16
C ALA A 197 -19.78 -0.37 -7.56
N ALA A 198 -19.45 -1.63 -7.27
CA ALA A 198 -20.35 -2.59 -6.64
C ALA A 198 -20.46 -2.39 -5.10
N GLY A 199 -19.59 -1.59 -4.49
CA GLY A 199 -19.47 -1.49 -3.04
C GLY A 199 -18.94 -2.76 -2.37
N LEU A 200 -18.21 -3.59 -3.13
CA LEU A 200 -17.65 -4.86 -2.69
C LEU A 200 -16.13 -4.69 -2.47
N PRO A 201 -15.62 -4.67 -1.23
CA PRO A 201 -14.18 -4.51 -1.00
C PRO A 201 -13.37 -5.74 -1.45
N PRO A 202 -12.09 -5.57 -1.81
CA PRO A 202 -11.29 -4.34 -1.70
C PRO A 202 -11.21 -3.50 -2.99
N TRP A 203 -10.82 -2.23 -2.83
CA TRP A 203 -10.34 -1.33 -3.89
C TRP A 203 -9.20 -0.48 -3.32
N ALA A 204 -8.22 -0.11 -4.13
CA ALA A 204 -6.96 0.42 -3.63
C ALA A 204 -6.36 1.54 -4.46
N PHE A 205 -5.57 2.39 -3.82
CA PHE A 205 -4.57 3.20 -4.50
C PHE A 205 -3.25 2.43 -4.52
N SER A 206 -2.60 2.34 -5.68
CA SER A 206 -1.32 1.65 -5.87
C SER A 206 -0.32 2.58 -6.54
N ALA A 207 0.90 2.66 -6.01
CA ALA A 207 1.99 3.41 -6.65
C ALA A 207 3.34 2.74 -6.42
N ALA A 208 4.23 2.82 -7.40
CA ALA A 208 5.62 2.42 -7.28
C ALA A 208 6.57 3.44 -7.91
N LEU A 209 7.75 3.57 -7.31
CA LEU A 209 8.93 4.14 -7.93
C LEU A 209 9.74 3.00 -8.55
N VAL A 210 9.98 3.09 -9.85
CA VAL A 210 10.72 2.11 -10.62
C VAL A 210 12.05 2.71 -11.07
N ASP A 211 13.13 1.96 -10.88
CA ASP A 211 14.48 2.30 -11.31
C ASP A 211 15.14 1.08 -11.96
N ASP A 212 15.74 1.25 -13.14
CA ASP A 212 16.28 0.14 -13.97
C ASP A 212 15.33 -1.07 -14.11
N GLY A 213 14.04 -0.79 -14.31
CA GLY A 213 12.99 -1.80 -14.42
C GLY A 213 12.67 -2.56 -13.12
N ARG A 214 13.21 -2.13 -11.97
CA ARG A 214 12.95 -2.71 -10.64
C ARG A 214 12.08 -1.76 -9.82
N PRO A 215 10.99 -2.22 -9.19
CA PRO A 215 10.19 -1.37 -8.33
C PRO A 215 10.90 -1.20 -6.96
N VAL A 216 11.64 -0.11 -6.80
CA VAL A 216 12.54 0.15 -5.65
C VAL A 216 11.83 0.74 -4.43
N ALA A 217 10.64 1.32 -4.60
CA ALA A 217 9.76 1.72 -3.51
C ALA A 217 8.30 1.60 -3.94
N GLY A 218 7.40 1.35 -3.00
CA GLY A 218 5.99 1.20 -3.32
C GLY A 218 5.08 1.46 -2.14
N LEU A 219 3.84 1.84 -2.45
CA LEU A 219 2.75 2.00 -1.51
C LEU A 219 1.46 1.46 -2.11
N VAL A 220 0.76 0.64 -1.34
CA VAL A 220 -0.60 0.20 -1.63
C VAL A 220 -1.48 0.57 -0.44
N ALA A 221 -2.56 1.31 -0.70
CA ALA A 221 -3.55 1.67 0.31
C ALA A 221 -4.89 1.08 -0.08
N ASP A 222 -5.36 0.09 0.68
CA ASP A 222 -6.73 -0.42 0.57
C ASP A 222 -7.69 0.64 1.12
N LEU A 223 -8.32 1.38 0.22
CA LEU A 223 -9.18 2.52 0.53
C LEU A 223 -10.49 2.07 1.20
N SER A 224 -10.84 0.79 1.09
CA SER A 224 -12.05 0.22 1.70
C SER A 224 -11.86 -0.15 3.18
N SER A 225 -10.66 -0.59 3.56
CA SER A 225 -10.34 -1.02 4.93
C SER A 225 -9.43 -0.05 5.69
N GLY A 226 -8.70 0.81 4.97
CA GLY A 226 -7.68 1.71 5.51
C GLY A 226 -6.32 1.05 5.74
N ARG A 227 -6.15 -0.24 5.42
CA ARG A 227 -4.85 -0.94 5.47
C ARG A 227 -3.87 -0.28 4.51
N ARG A 228 -2.63 -0.12 4.95
CA ARG A 228 -1.56 0.45 4.12
C ARG A 228 -0.33 -0.43 4.18
N TRP A 229 0.17 -0.79 3.00
CA TRP A 229 1.45 -1.43 2.80
C TRP A 229 2.39 -0.41 2.19
N TRP A 230 3.63 -0.38 2.67
CA TRP A 230 4.68 0.38 2.00
C TRP A 230 6.00 -0.34 2.14
N ALA A 231 6.89 -0.08 1.19
CA ALA A 231 8.21 -0.67 1.19
C ALA A 231 9.25 0.21 0.51
N LEU A 232 10.50 -0.04 0.89
CA LEU A 232 11.68 0.57 0.29
C LEU A 232 12.75 -0.51 0.15
N GLU A 233 13.35 -0.63 -1.03
CA GLU A 233 14.43 -1.58 -1.30
C GLU A 233 15.55 -1.42 -0.27
N GLY A 234 16.02 -2.55 0.27
CA GLY A 234 17.03 -2.57 1.34
C GLY A 234 16.53 -2.21 2.74
N ARG A 235 15.27 -1.78 2.92
CA ARG A 235 14.66 -1.51 4.24
C ARG A 235 13.52 -2.45 4.63
N GLY A 236 13.10 -3.31 3.73
CA GLY A 236 11.99 -4.23 3.95
C GLY A 236 10.63 -3.61 3.61
N ALA A 237 9.59 -4.36 3.95
CA ALA A 237 8.21 -3.93 3.81
C ALA A 237 7.52 -3.92 5.17
N VAL A 238 6.53 -3.06 5.30
CA VAL A 238 5.65 -3.02 6.46
C VAL A 238 4.21 -2.93 6.02
N ARG A 239 3.32 -3.50 6.83
CA ARG A 239 1.89 -3.22 6.78
C ARG A 239 1.53 -2.53 8.06
N ASP A 240 0.93 -1.35 7.96
CA ASP A 240 0.37 -0.70 9.13
C ASP A 240 1.43 -0.49 10.24
N GLY A 241 2.66 -0.14 9.87
CA GLY A 241 3.76 0.09 10.83
C GLY A 241 4.32 -1.18 11.49
N VAL A 242 3.86 -2.37 11.08
CA VAL A 242 4.39 -3.67 11.51
C VAL A 242 5.18 -4.28 10.36
N PRO A 243 6.44 -4.71 10.57
CA PRO A 243 7.20 -5.44 9.57
C PRO A 243 6.46 -6.69 9.09
N ILE A 244 6.54 -6.94 7.80
CA ILE A 244 5.89 -8.08 7.16
C ILE A 244 6.90 -8.94 6.40
N GLY A 245 6.49 -10.17 6.09
CA GLY A 245 7.28 -11.10 5.30
C GLY A 245 6.39 -12.19 4.69
N PRO A 246 6.67 -12.57 3.42
CA PRO A 246 5.99 -13.67 2.77
C PRO A 246 6.24 -14.97 3.52
N ARG A 247 5.28 -15.90 3.43
CA ARG A 247 5.38 -17.21 4.07
C ARG A 247 4.78 -18.28 3.17
N PRO A 248 5.37 -19.49 3.11
CA PRO A 248 4.75 -20.62 2.44
C PRO A 248 3.37 -20.94 3.02
N GLY A 249 2.49 -21.52 2.20
CA GLY A 249 1.13 -21.86 2.62
C GLY A 249 0.27 -22.41 1.48
N GLY A 250 -0.97 -22.77 1.80
CA GLY A 250 -1.91 -23.33 0.83
C GLY A 250 -2.94 -22.33 0.28
N THR A 251 -2.77 -21.03 0.50
CA THR A 251 -3.69 -20.01 -0.04
C THR A 251 -3.07 -19.41 -1.28
N VAL A 252 -3.74 -19.51 -2.41
CA VAL A 252 -3.38 -18.85 -3.67
C VAL A 252 -4.41 -17.77 -3.95
N VAL A 253 -3.94 -16.60 -4.36
CA VAL A 253 -4.78 -15.48 -4.78
C VAL A 253 -4.59 -15.28 -6.27
N VAL A 254 -5.62 -14.89 -7.00
CA VAL A 254 -5.52 -14.70 -8.45
C VAL A 254 -6.37 -13.48 -8.83
N PRO A 255 -5.98 -12.68 -9.84
CA PRO A 255 -6.78 -11.53 -10.26
C PRO A 255 -8.13 -11.99 -10.83
N SER A 256 -9.00 -11.02 -11.14
CA SER A 256 -10.23 -11.30 -11.88
C SER A 256 -9.90 -11.74 -13.31
N GLY A 257 -10.63 -12.73 -13.84
CA GLY A 257 -10.47 -13.17 -15.24
C GLY A 257 -11.51 -12.52 -16.17
N PRO A 258 -11.26 -12.48 -17.48
CA PRO A 258 -12.29 -12.10 -18.46
C PRO A 258 -13.49 -13.07 -18.38
N ARG A 259 -14.66 -12.63 -18.84
CA ARG A 259 -15.88 -13.43 -18.78
C ARG A 259 -15.67 -14.80 -19.45
N GLY A 260 -15.97 -15.86 -18.72
CA GLY A 260 -15.85 -17.24 -19.20
C GLY A 260 -14.46 -17.85 -19.09
N ALA A 261 -13.46 -17.11 -18.57
CA ALA A 261 -12.16 -17.68 -18.24
C ALA A 261 -12.26 -18.66 -17.06
N VAL A 262 -11.42 -19.68 -17.10
CA VAL A 262 -11.21 -20.64 -16.01
C VAL A 262 -9.95 -20.24 -15.28
N VAL A 263 -9.97 -20.33 -13.95
CA VAL A 263 -8.80 -20.13 -13.11
C VAL A 263 -8.09 -21.47 -12.95
N GLY A 264 -6.83 -21.53 -13.34
CA GLY A 264 -5.90 -22.60 -12.99
C GLY A 264 -5.66 -22.59 -11.49
N VAL A 265 -5.85 -23.75 -10.85
CA VAL A 265 -5.62 -23.92 -9.42
C VAL A 265 -4.57 -25.01 -9.26
N PRO A 266 -3.38 -24.71 -8.72
CA PRO A 266 -2.36 -25.73 -8.52
C PRO A 266 -2.85 -26.74 -7.47
N GLU A 267 -2.47 -28.02 -7.60
CA GLU A 267 -2.88 -29.07 -6.65
C GLU A 267 -2.44 -28.79 -5.21
N THR A 268 -1.40 -27.98 -5.04
CA THR A 268 -0.89 -27.54 -3.73
C THR A 268 -1.79 -26.50 -3.05
N ALA A 269 -2.69 -25.86 -3.80
CA ALA A 269 -3.64 -24.89 -3.24
C ALA A 269 -4.74 -25.60 -2.43
N ARG A 270 -4.91 -25.16 -1.18
CA ARG A 270 -6.02 -25.52 -0.30
C ARG A 270 -7.14 -24.50 -0.32
N ARG A 271 -6.85 -23.25 -0.67
CA ARG A 271 -7.79 -22.14 -0.73
C ARG A 271 -7.43 -21.25 -1.91
N VAL A 272 -8.44 -20.85 -2.66
CA VAL A 272 -8.33 -19.86 -3.73
C VAL A 272 -9.08 -18.60 -3.33
N ARG A 273 -8.52 -17.44 -3.66
CA ARG A 273 -9.17 -16.14 -3.51
C ARG A 273 -9.08 -15.38 -4.83
N ILE A 274 -10.19 -14.75 -5.19
CA ILE A 274 -10.27 -13.79 -6.28
C ILE A 274 -10.85 -12.55 -5.63
N THR A 275 -10.02 -11.56 -5.32
CA THR A 275 -10.53 -10.37 -4.62
C THR A 275 -11.01 -9.31 -5.60
N GLY A 276 -10.45 -9.27 -6.81
CA GLY A 276 -10.75 -8.25 -7.82
C GLY A 276 -9.96 -6.95 -7.64
N CYS A 277 -8.83 -6.99 -6.94
CA CYS A 277 -7.91 -5.87 -6.72
C CYS A 277 -6.47 -6.43 -6.68
N THR A 278 -5.77 -6.36 -7.81
CA THR A 278 -4.46 -6.98 -8.02
C THR A 278 -3.39 -6.44 -7.06
N ALA A 279 -3.39 -5.14 -6.80
CA ALA A 279 -2.44 -4.50 -5.89
C ALA A 279 -2.57 -5.05 -4.47
N VAL A 280 -3.81 -5.21 -3.98
CA VAL A 280 -4.06 -5.83 -2.66
C VAL A 280 -3.70 -7.29 -2.67
N ASP A 281 -4.01 -8.03 -3.74
CA ASP A 281 -3.68 -9.45 -3.86
C ASP A 281 -2.18 -9.72 -3.72
N LEU A 282 -1.34 -8.93 -4.38
CA LEU A 282 0.11 -9.00 -4.24
C LEU A 282 0.58 -8.64 -2.82
N CYS A 283 -0.05 -7.66 -2.18
CA CYS A 283 0.24 -7.32 -0.79
C CYS A 283 -0.15 -8.43 0.21
N LEU A 284 -1.18 -9.23 -0.09
CA LEU A 284 -1.53 -10.42 0.70
C LEU A 284 -0.45 -11.50 0.59
N VAL A 285 0.23 -11.62 -0.55
CA VAL A 285 1.42 -12.49 -0.66
C VAL A 285 2.57 -11.91 0.15
N ALA A 286 2.82 -10.61 0.01
CA ALA A 286 3.92 -9.92 0.70
C ALA A 286 3.82 -10.00 2.24
N ASP A 287 2.60 -9.97 2.80
CA ASP A 287 2.40 -10.08 4.25
C ASP A 287 2.21 -11.51 4.80
N GLY A 288 2.24 -12.49 3.89
CA GLY A 288 2.11 -13.91 4.20
C GLY A 288 0.69 -14.36 4.51
N ALA A 289 -0.34 -13.54 4.22
CA ALA A 289 -1.74 -13.98 4.24
C ALA A 289 -2.05 -14.97 3.10
N ALA A 290 -1.34 -14.83 1.98
CA ALA A 290 -1.31 -15.75 0.86
C ALA A 290 0.11 -16.25 0.60
N ALA A 291 0.21 -17.43 -0.01
CA ALA A 291 1.49 -18.03 -0.35
C ALA A 291 1.95 -17.62 -1.76
N ALA A 292 0.99 -17.42 -2.67
CA ALA A 292 1.29 -17.08 -4.05
C ALA A 292 0.12 -16.39 -4.76
N TRP A 293 0.47 -15.79 -5.90
CA TRP A 293 -0.37 -15.12 -6.86
C TRP A 293 0.07 -15.45 -8.29
N HIS A 294 -0.87 -15.58 -9.23
CA HIS A 294 -0.51 -15.80 -10.64
C HIS A 294 -1.54 -15.27 -11.64
N ASP A 295 -1.03 -14.94 -12.83
CA ASP A 295 -1.79 -14.51 -13.99
C ASP A 295 -1.29 -15.14 -15.31
N VAL A 296 -0.56 -16.25 -15.21
CA VAL A 296 0.08 -16.93 -16.35
C VAL A 296 -0.89 -17.74 -17.22
N ASP A 297 -2.08 -18.04 -16.72
CA ASP A 297 -3.10 -18.88 -17.36
C ASP A 297 -4.13 -18.09 -18.18
N ARG A 298 -3.94 -16.76 -18.35
CA ARG A 298 -4.93 -15.87 -19.00
C ARG A 298 -4.28 -14.62 -19.61
N SER A 299 -5.00 -13.50 -19.68
CA SER A 299 -4.64 -12.35 -20.53
C SER A 299 -3.42 -11.55 -20.05
N GLY A 300 -3.01 -11.70 -18.79
CA GLY A 300 -2.07 -10.79 -18.16
C GLY A 300 -2.74 -9.53 -17.61
N THR A 301 -1.94 -8.75 -16.90
CA THR A 301 -2.29 -7.53 -16.15
C THR A 301 -1.35 -6.39 -16.56
N HIS A 302 -1.74 -5.15 -16.39
CA HIS A 302 -0.90 -4.02 -16.76
C HIS A 302 0.12 -3.69 -15.66
N VAL A 303 1.15 -2.92 -16.00
CA VAL A 303 2.21 -2.55 -15.06
C VAL A 303 1.68 -1.74 -13.85
N HIS A 304 0.65 -0.90 -14.05
CA HIS A 304 0.07 -0.10 -12.98
C HIS A 304 -0.66 -0.95 -11.91
N ASP A 305 -1.29 -2.04 -12.33
CA ASP A 305 -1.98 -2.99 -11.43
C ASP A 305 -1.01 -3.66 -10.44
N VAL A 306 0.22 -3.96 -10.91
CA VAL A 306 1.16 -4.81 -10.18
C VAL A 306 2.30 -4.07 -9.50
N ALA A 307 2.75 -2.93 -10.04
CA ALA A 307 4.03 -2.35 -9.64
C ALA A 307 4.11 -2.00 -8.15
N GLY A 308 3.05 -1.40 -7.58
CA GLY A 308 2.98 -1.08 -6.14
C GLY A 308 3.05 -2.34 -5.28
N GLY A 309 2.25 -3.35 -5.61
CA GLY A 309 2.25 -4.64 -4.92
C GLY A 309 3.57 -5.40 -5.04
N LEU A 310 4.23 -5.33 -6.20
CA LEU A 310 5.53 -5.95 -6.46
C LEU A 310 6.66 -5.25 -5.69
N ALA A 311 6.67 -3.92 -5.60
CA ALA A 311 7.61 -3.20 -4.73
C ALA A 311 7.51 -3.71 -3.29
N VAL A 312 6.28 -3.87 -2.77
CA VAL A 312 6.05 -4.38 -1.43
C VAL A 312 6.52 -5.83 -1.30
N LEU A 313 6.16 -6.71 -2.23
CA LEU A 313 6.54 -8.12 -2.21
C LEU A 313 8.06 -8.33 -2.26
N LEU A 314 8.74 -7.70 -3.21
CA LEU A 314 10.17 -7.90 -3.43
C LEU A 314 10.98 -7.36 -2.24
N ALA A 315 10.63 -6.18 -1.72
CA ALA A 315 11.25 -5.65 -0.52
C ALA A 315 10.98 -6.50 0.73
N ALA A 316 9.82 -7.17 0.81
CA ALA A 316 9.51 -8.12 1.87
C ALA A 316 10.31 -9.44 1.78
N GLY A 317 11.03 -9.67 0.68
CA GLY A 317 11.82 -10.88 0.42
C GLY A 317 11.09 -11.94 -0.42
N GLY A 318 9.94 -11.60 -1.01
CA GLY A 318 9.23 -12.48 -1.95
C GLY A 318 9.87 -12.51 -3.34
N THR A 319 9.26 -13.25 -4.25
CA THR A 319 9.77 -13.45 -5.61
C THR A 319 8.68 -13.21 -6.65
N ALA A 320 9.04 -12.64 -7.80
CA ALA A 320 8.17 -12.53 -8.97
C ALA A 320 8.91 -12.95 -10.25
N LEU A 321 8.33 -13.88 -11.00
CA LEU A 321 8.91 -14.46 -12.22
C LEU A 321 7.95 -14.32 -13.41
N THR A 322 8.50 -14.16 -14.62
CA THR A 322 7.74 -14.24 -15.87
C THR A 322 7.26 -15.66 -16.15
N GLU A 323 6.47 -15.85 -17.22
CA GLU A 323 6.03 -17.18 -17.67
C GLU A 323 7.21 -18.08 -18.09
N GLU A 324 8.34 -17.49 -18.51
CA GLU A 324 9.60 -18.19 -18.79
C GLU A 324 10.42 -18.53 -17.54
N GLY A 325 9.99 -18.08 -16.35
CA GLY A 325 10.70 -18.31 -15.10
C GLY A 325 11.89 -17.38 -14.87
N GLU A 326 11.95 -16.24 -15.57
CA GLU A 326 12.96 -15.19 -15.40
C GLU A 326 12.50 -14.13 -14.39
N PRO A 327 13.41 -13.47 -13.65
CA PRO A 327 13.04 -12.37 -12.77
C PRO A 327 12.34 -11.23 -13.53
N LEU A 328 11.17 -10.81 -13.05
CA LEU A 328 10.40 -9.77 -13.73
C LEU A 328 11.14 -8.42 -13.76
N ARG A 329 11.06 -7.74 -14.91
CA ARG A 329 11.51 -6.36 -15.14
C ARG A 329 10.36 -5.55 -15.71
N LEU A 330 10.03 -4.44 -15.05
CA LEU A 330 8.96 -3.54 -15.46
C LEU A 330 9.43 -2.60 -16.57
N ARG A 331 8.54 -2.33 -17.51
CA ARG A 331 8.75 -1.35 -18.58
C ARG A 331 7.79 -0.16 -18.39
N PRO A 332 8.19 1.05 -18.76
CA PRO A 332 7.31 2.22 -18.76
C PRO A 332 6.32 2.13 -19.93
N ASP A 333 5.40 1.18 -19.84
CA ASP A 333 4.41 0.84 -20.87
C ASP A 333 3.14 0.37 -20.16
N THR A 334 2.10 1.23 -20.14
CA THR A 334 0.82 0.95 -19.49
C THR A 334 -0.13 0.11 -20.34
N GLU A 335 0.20 -0.15 -21.61
CA GLU A 335 -0.65 -0.86 -22.57
C GLU A 335 -0.31 -2.36 -22.64
N THR A 336 0.99 -2.69 -22.56
CA THR A 336 1.43 -4.09 -22.68
C THR A 336 1.09 -4.88 -21.43
N LYS A 337 0.36 -5.99 -21.62
CA LYS A 337 0.04 -6.93 -20.55
C LYS A 337 1.25 -7.78 -20.17
N ILE A 338 1.37 -8.02 -18.87
CA ILE A 338 2.42 -8.81 -18.23
C ILE A 338 1.78 -10.05 -17.65
N ARG A 339 2.39 -11.22 -17.91
CA ARG A 339 2.08 -12.47 -17.22
C ARG A 339 3.20 -12.79 -16.25
N LEU A 340 2.84 -13.11 -15.02
CA LEU A 340 3.80 -13.43 -13.98
C LEU A 340 3.19 -14.37 -12.94
N VAL A 341 4.10 -14.99 -12.18
CA VAL A 341 3.83 -15.55 -10.86
C VAL A 341 4.51 -14.69 -9.81
N ALA A 342 3.88 -14.55 -8.65
CA ALA A 342 4.40 -13.88 -7.47
C ALA A 342 4.23 -14.81 -6.26
N ALA A 343 5.28 -15.08 -5.51
CA ALA A 343 5.22 -16.08 -4.44
C ALA A 343 6.12 -15.72 -3.26
N ALA A 344 5.95 -16.50 -2.19
CA ALA A 344 6.73 -16.32 -0.97
C ALA A 344 8.25 -16.51 -1.18
N ASP A 345 8.63 -17.39 -2.10
CA ASP A 345 10.01 -17.66 -2.49
C ASP A 345 10.07 -18.20 -3.93
N GLU A 346 11.29 -18.30 -4.47
CA GLU A 346 11.54 -18.76 -5.84
C GLU A 346 11.10 -20.22 -6.06
N THR A 347 11.27 -21.09 -5.06
CA THR A 347 10.83 -22.49 -5.14
C THR A 347 9.32 -22.56 -5.38
N THR A 348 8.54 -21.85 -4.55
CA THR A 348 7.08 -21.78 -4.67
C THR A 348 6.66 -21.18 -6.02
N ALA A 349 7.36 -20.14 -6.49
CA ALA A 349 7.09 -19.52 -7.79
C ALA A 349 7.30 -20.53 -8.95
N ARG A 350 8.40 -21.29 -8.92
CA ARG A 350 8.71 -22.29 -9.95
C ARG A 350 7.77 -23.50 -9.91
N GLU A 351 7.40 -23.95 -8.72
CA GLU A 351 6.38 -24.99 -8.55
C GLU A 351 5.03 -24.56 -9.12
N LEU A 352 4.65 -23.29 -8.90
CA LEU A 352 3.43 -22.71 -9.43
C LEU A 352 3.45 -22.64 -10.97
N LEU A 353 4.55 -22.20 -11.57
CA LEU A 353 4.72 -22.22 -13.03
C LEU A 353 4.59 -23.64 -13.59
N ALA A 354 5.25 -24.62 -12.97
CA ALA A 354 5.21 -26.01 -13.43
C ALA A 354 3.80 -26.63 -13.30
N ALA A 355 3.02 -26.22 -12.29
CA ALA A 355 1.66 -26.69 -12.09
C ALA A 355 0.63 -26.06 -13.04
N LEU A 356 0.99 -24.93 -13.69
CA LEU A 356 0.11 -24.16 -14.57
C LEU A 356 0.49 -24.25 -16.06
N ALA A 357 1.62 -24.90 -16.38
CA ALA A 357 2.08 -25.18 -17.74
C ALA A 357 1.33 -26.37 -18.38
#